data_AF-A0A1S6HMN6-F1
#
_entry.id   AF-A0A1S6HMN6-F1
#
_cell.length_a   1.000
_cell.length_b   1.000
_cell.length_c   1.000
_cell.angle_alpha   90.00
_cell.angle_beta   90.00
_cell.angle_gamma   90.00
#
_symmetry.space_group_name_H-M   'P 1'
#
loop_
_entity.id
_entity.type
_entity.pdbx_description
1 polymer ?
#
loop_
_entity_poly.entity_id
_entity_poly.type
_entity_poly.pdbx_seq_one_letter_code
_entity_poly.pdbx_strand_id
1 'polypeptide(L)' 'MKQRLSAALTFVSTLLIAPAALAHPGHDHAHWSSSMVHLLWILPAVAALGLAISMYRRKKTATQSNNK' A
#
# COMPACT_ATOMS: atom_id res chain seq x y z
N MET A 1 -10.56 13.37 14.94
CA MET A 1 -11.20 13.33 13.60
C MET A 1 -10.34 13.94 12.50
N LYS A 2 -9.79 15.16 12.68
CA LYS A 2 -9.05 15.90 11.63
C LYS A 2 -7.92 15.09 10.95
N GLN A 3 -7.09 14.39 11.73
CA GLN A 3 -5.99 13.58 11.18
C GLN A 3 -6.44 12.35 10.35
N ARG A 4 -7.62 11.79 10.63
CA ARG A 4 -8.14 10.64 9.87
C ARG A 4 -8.76 11.07 8.55
N LEU A 5 -9.37 12.26 8.56
CA LEU A 5 -9.91 12.89 7.35
C LEU A 5 -8.78 13.30 6.41
N SER A 6 -7.69 13.88 6.93
CA SER A 6 -6.50 14.22 6.14
C SER A 6 -5.84 12.99 5.52
N ALA A 7 -5.65 11.91 6.28
CA ALA A 7 -5.05 10.68 5.75
C ALA A 7 -5.92 10.02 4.66
N ALA A 8 -7.24 10.00 4.85
CA ALA A 8 -8.18 9.50 3.85
C ALA A 8 -8.16 10.35 2.57
N LEU A 9 -8.12 11.68 2.71
CA LEU A 9 -8.07 12.60 1.59
C LEU A 9 -6.76 12.45 0.80
N THR A 10 -5.61 12.38 1.48
CA THR A 10 -4.31 12.14 0.84
C THR A 10 -4.29 10.80 0.10
N PHE A 11 -4.84 9.75 0.69
CA PHE A 11 -4.93 8.43 0.05
C PHE A 11 -5.78 8.49 -1.23
N VAL A 12 -6.99 9.07 -1.15
CA VAL A 12 -7.89 9.23 -2.31
C VAL A 12 -7.25 10.07 -3.42
N SER A 13 -6.58 11.17 -3.09
CA SER A 13 -5.86 11.98 -4.08
C SER A 13 -4.73 11.22 -4.77
N THR A 14 -4.04 10.32 -4.05
CA THR A 14 -2.96 9.51 -4.62
C THR A 14 -3.51 8.46 -5.61
N LEU A 15 -4.69 7.89 -5.34
CA LEU A 15 -5.37 6.97 -6.28
C LEU A 15 -5.87 7.68 -7.54
N LEU A 16 -6.34 8.93 -7.43
CA LEU A 16 -6.88 9.69 -8.56
C LEU A 16 -5.80 10.20 -9.52
N ILE A 17 -4.58 10.43 -9.03
CA ILE A 17 -3.45 10.93 -9.84
C ILE A 17 -2.61 9.77 -10.41
N ALA A 18 -2.86 8.53 -9.98
CA ALA A 18 -2.14 7.37 -10.49
C ALA A 18 -2.37 7.23 -12.01
N PRO A 19 -1.33 7.31 -12.85
CA PRO A 19 -1.50 7.11 -14.28
C PRO A 19 -2.04 5.70 -14.53
N ALA A 20 -3.04 5.59 -15.40
CA ALA A 20 -3.50 4.31 -15.89
C ALA A 20 -2.36 3.69 -16.73
N ALA A 21 -1.55 2.85 -16.10
CA ALA A 21 -0.53 2.06 -16.79
C ALA A 21 -1.24 0.98 -17.64
N LEU A 22 -1.67 1.34 -18.85
CA LEU A 22 -2.11 0.37 -19.85
C LEU A 22 -0.88 -0.35 -20.40
N ALA A 23 -0.51 -1.47 -19.80
CA ALA A 23 0.42 -2.40 -20.43
C ALA A 23 -0.28 -3.03 -21.64
N HIS A 24 0.35 -2.99 -22.82
CA HIS A 24 -0.22 -3.66 -23.98
C HIS A 24 -0.02 -5.18 -23.83
N PRO A 25 -1.03 -6.02 -24.18
CA PRO A 25 -0.88 -7.46 -24.07
C PRO A 25 0.26 -7.97 -24.97
N GLY A 26 1.14 -8.80 -24.40
CA GLY A 26 2.16 -9.55 -25.13
C GLY A 26 3.54 -8.91 -25.24
N HIS A 27 3.65 -7.60 -25.50
CA HIS A 27 4.97 -6.95 -25.70
C HIS A 27 5.69 -6.66 -24.37
N ASP A 28 5.00 -6.07 -23.39
CA ASP A 28 5.62 -5.58 -22.15
C ASP A 28 5.79 -6.67 -21.08
N HIS A 29 5.14 -7.83 -21.26
CA HIS A 29 5.25 -8.99 -20.38
C HIS A 29 6.40 -9.93 -20.75
N ALA A 30 6.79 -9.96 -22.03
CA ALA A 30 7.88 -10.82 -22.51
C ALA A 30 9.26 -10.18 -22.30
N HIS A 31 9.32 -8.89 -21.97
CA HIS A 31 10.58 -8.21 -21.70
C HIS A 31 11.22 -8.72 -20.39
N TRP A 32 12.53 -8.94 -20.40
CA TRP A 32 13.27 -9.50 -19.25
C TRP A 32 13.15 -8.68 -17.96
N SER A 33 12.92 -7.37 -18.07
CA SER A 33 12.69 -6.50 -16.90
C SER A 33 11.27 -6.54 -16.36
N SER A 34 10.32 -7.21 -17.04
CA SER A 34 8.90 -7.17 -16.69
C SER A 34 8.64 -7.64 -15.26
N SER A 35 9.27 -8.73 -14.84
CA SER A 35 9.16 -9.25 -13.47
C SER A 35 9.63 -8.23 -12.41
N MET A 36 10.70 -7.50 -12.70
CA MET A 36 11.22 -6.45 -11.80
C MET A 36 10.25 -5.28 -11.70
N VAL A 37 9.68 -4.84 -12.83
CA VAL A 37 8.69 -3.76 -12.86
C VAL A 37 7.43 -4.14 -12.09
N HIS A 38 6.91 -5.36 -12.27
CA HIS A 38 5.76 -5.86 -11.50
C HIS A 38 6.05 -5.89 -10.00
N LEU A 39 7.25 -6.33 -9.61
CA LEU A 39 7.67 -6.35 -8.22
C LEU A 39 7.71 -4.93 -7.63
N LEU A 40 8.34 -3.97 -8.32
CA LEU A 40 8.42 -2.59 -7.86
C LEU A 40 7.04 -1.91 -7.79
N TRP A 41 6.10 -2.31 -8.65
CA TRP A 41 4.73 -1.81 -8.62
C TRP A 41 3.93 -2.34 -7.42
N ILE A 42 4.07 -3.63 -7.07
CA ILE A 42 3.32 -4.24 -5.95
C ILE A 42 3.97 -4.02 -4.59
N LEU A 43 5.29 -3.82 -4.53
CA LEU A 43 6.06 -3.72 -3.29
C LEU A 43 5.57 -2.62 -2.32
N PRO A 44 5.23 -1.39 -2.75
CA PRO A 44 4.71 -0.36 -1.86
C PRO A 44 3.40 -0.76 -1.17
N ALA A 45 2.51 -1.45 -1.89
CA ALA A 45 1.24 -1.94 -1.33
C ALA A 45 1.47 -3.01 -0.26
N VAL A 46 2.38 -3.96 -0.53
CA VAL A 46 2.77 -5.00 0.44
C VAL A 46 3.41 -4.38 1.69
N ALA A 47 4.30 -3.41 1.52
CA ALA A 47 4.94 -2.70 2.64
C ALA A 47 3.91 -1.94 3.50
N ALA A 48 2.99 -1.21 2.87
CA ALA A 48 1.92 -0.50 3.56
C ALA A 48 1.03 -1.46 4.36
N LEU A 49 0.66 -2.61 3.78
CA LEU A 49 -0.13 -3.63 4.46
C LEU A 49 0.62 -4.22 5.67
N GLY A 50 1.90 -4.55 5.51
CA GLY A 50 2.74 -5.05 6.60
C GLY A 50 2.86 -4.05 7.76
N LEU A 51 3.03 -2.77 7.45
CA LEU A 51 3.07 -1.70 8.44
C LEU A 51 1.73 -1.57 9.18
N ALA A 52 0.61 -1.57 8.46
CA ALA A 52 -0.73 -1.50 9.04
C ALA A 52 -1.00 -2.66 10.02
N ILE A 53 -0.65 -3.89 9.63
CA ILE A 53 -0.77 -5.08 10.49
C ILE A 53 0.13 -4.94 11.73
N SER A 54 1.38 -4.52 11.57
CA SER A 54 2.32 -4.32 12.68
C SER A 54 1.78 -3.30 13.69
N MET A 55 1.28 -2.16 13.20
CA MET A 55 0.68 -1.12 14.05
C MET A 55 -0.59 -1.61 14.76
N TYR A 56 -1.45 -2.36 14.08
CA TYR A 56 -2.65 -2.94 14.67
C TYR A 56 -2.31 -3.92 15.81
N ARG A 57 -1.34 -4.81 15.59
CA ARG A 57 -0.87 -5.78 16.60
C ARG A 57 -0.25 -5.09 17.82
N ARG A 58 0.53 -4.03 17.62
CA ARG A 58 1.11 -3.23 18.71
C ARG A 58 0.03 -2.57 19.57
N LYS A 59 -1.01 -2.00 18.95
CA LYS A 59 -2.14 -1.39 19.67
C LYS A 59 -2.90 -2.42 20.51
N LYS A 60 -3.20 -3.58 19.94
CA LYS A 60 -3.89 -4.67 20.67
C LYS A 60 -3.11 -5.08 21.91
N THR A 61 -1.80 -5.24 21.80
CA THR A 61 -0.93 -5.63 22.92
C THR A 61 -0.88 -4.55 24.01
N ALA A 62 -0.76 -3.27 23.64
CA ALA A 62 -0.76 -2.16 24.58
C ALA A 62 -2.10 -2.01 25.33
N THR A 63 -3.24 -2.17 24.63
CA THR A 63 -4.57 -2.15 25.25
C THR A 63 -4.76 -3.31 26.23
N GLN A 64 -4.27 -4.51 25.90
CA GLN A 64 -4.34 -5.68 26.79
C GLN A 64 -3.47 -5.52 28.05
N SER A 65 -2.30 -4.88 27.92
CA SER A 65 -1.43 -4.60 29.08
C SER A 65 -2.01 -3.58 30.06
N ASN A 66 -2.85 -2.64 29.59
CA ASN A 66 -3.47 -1.61 30.43
C ASN A 66 -4.74 -2.08 31.14
N ASN A 67 -5.27 -3.25 30.76
CA ASN A 67 -6.50 -3.82 31.32
C ASN A 67 -6.23 -4.99 32.28
N LYS A 68 -4.97 -5.18 32.67
CA LYS A 68 -4.49 -6.08 33.72
C LYS A 68 -3.95 -5.24 34.86
#